data_AF-A0A060C7P9-F1
#
_entry.id   AF-A0A060C7P9-F1
#
_cell.length_a   1.000
_cell.length_b   1.000
_cell.length_c   1.000
_cell.angle_alpha   90.00
_cell.angle_beta   90.00
_cell.angle_gamma   90.00
#
_symmetry.space_group_name_H-M   'P 1'
#
loop_
_entity.id
_entity.type
_entity.pdbx_description
1 polymer ?
#
loop_
_entity_poly.entity_id
_entity_poly.type
_entity_poly.pdbx_seq_one_letter_code
_entity_poly.pdbx_strand_id
1 'polypeptide(L)' 'ERDKNHASVIMWSLGNEAGTGCNLRDMTEWIHGRDPSRPVHYEGDYACEYSDVCGMMYVPHDHVAEIGT' A
#
# COMPACT_ATOMS: atom_id res chain seq x y z
N GLU A 1 -9.26 -3.88 -12.67
CA GLU A 1 -10.37 -3.81 -13.65
C GLU A 1 -11.77 -4.11 -13.13
N ARG A 2 -11.99 -5.22 -12.42
CA ARG A 2 -13.34 -5.65 -11.99
C ARG A 2 -14.03 -4.61 -11.09
N ASP A 3 -13.32 -4.08 -10.10
CA ASP A 3 -13.94 -3.32 -9.01
C ASP A 3 -13.73 -1.78 -9.10
N LYS A 4 -13.15 -1.28 -10.20
CA LYS A 4 -12.72 0.12 -10.35
C LYS A 4 -13.83 1.18 -10.20
N ASN A 5 -15.08 0.79 -10.44
CA ASN A 5 -16.22 1.71 -10.41
C ASN A 5 -16.95 1.72 -9.06
N HIS A 6 -16.51 0.94 -8.07
CA HIS A 6 -17.11 0.95 -6.75
C HIS A 6 -16.56 2.13 -5.94
N ALA A 7 -17.41 3.12 -5.69
CA ALA A 7 -17.04 4.33 -4.95
C ALA A 7 -16.62 4.05 -3.49
N SER A 8 -17.07 2.93 -2.91
CA SER A 8 -16.66 2.50 -1.57
C SER A 8 -15.21 1.99 -1.50
N VAL A 9 -14.61 1.62 -2.64
CA VAL A 9 -13.21 1.24 -2.68
C VAL A 9 -12.38 2.52 -2.76
N ILE A 10 -11.66 2.82 -1.68
CA ILE A 10 -10.87 4.05 -1.55
C ILE A 10 -9.36 3.83 -1.69
N MET A 11 -8.87 2.59 -1.61
CA MET A 11 -7.45 2.24 -1.75
C MET A 11 -7.31 0.86 -2.39
N TRP A 12 -6.16 0.60 -3.02
CA TRP A 12 -5.79 -0.73 -3.52
C TRP A 12 -4.69 -1.32 -2.66
N SER A 13 -4.80 -2.60 -2.28
CA SER A 13 -3.69 -3.33 -1.66
C SER A 13 -2.99 -4.21 -2.69
N LEU A 14 -1.64 -4.23 -2.69
CA LEU A 14 -0.86 -5.13 -3.55
C LEU A 14 -0.97 -6.60 -3.14
N GLY A 15 -1.35 -6.86 -1.88
CA GLY A 15 -1.38 -8.18 -1.29
C GLY A 15 -1.06 -8.12 0.20
N ASN A 16 -0.46 -9.20 0.72
CA ASN A 16 -0.11 -9.35 2.13
C ASN A 16 1.09 -10.28 2.26
N GLU A 17 2.06 -9.93 3.11
CA GLU A 17 3.18 -10.80 3.55
C GLU A 17 3.94 -11.53 2.42
N ALA A 18 4.10 -10.86 1.27
CA ALA A 18 4.78 -11.42 0.09
C ALA A 18 6.26 -10.96 -0.03
N GLY A 19 6.83 -10.43 1.06
CA GLY A 19 8.16 -9.82 1.06
C GLY A 19 8.20 -8.46 0.35
N THR A 20 9.36 -8.06 -0.16
CA THR A 20 9.54 -6.84 -0.96
C THR A 20 10.39 -7.15 -2.20
N GLY A 21 10.19 -6.41 -3.30
CA GLY A 21 10.95 -6.62 -4.52
C GLY A 21 10.42 -5.87 -5.74
N CYS A 22 11.14 -5.96 -6.85
CA CYS A 22 10.81 -5.23 -8.10
C CYS A 22 9.40 -5.54 -8.60
N ASN A 23 8.92 -6.78 -8.48
CA ASN A 23 7.58 -7.14 -8.93
C ASN A 23 6.48 -6.32 -8.24
N LEU A 24 6.62 -6.03 -6.94
CA LEU A 24 5.65 -5.22 -6.19
C LEU A 24 5.72 -3.74 -6.58
N ARG A 25 6.93 -3.24 -6.86
CA ARG A 25 7.14 -1.90 -7.43
C ARG A 25 6.47 -1.76 -8.79
N ASP A 26 6.70 -2.72 -9.69
CA ASP A 26 6.11 -2.74 -11.04
C ASP A 26 4.57 -2.83 -10.98
N MET A 27 4.02 -3.59 -10.03
CA MET A 27 2.57 -3.63 -9.79
C MET A 27 2.03 -2.27 -9.34
N THR A 28 2.74 -1.57 -8.47
CA THR A 28 2.34 -0.23 -8.01
C THR A 28 2.34 0.77 -9.16
N GLU A 29 3.43 0.82 -9.92
CA GLU A 29 3.55 1.67 -11.11
C GLU A 29 2.44 1.38 -12.13
N TRP A 30 2.10 0.11 -12.33
CA TRP A 30 0.98 -0.28 -13.19
C TRP A 30 -0.36 0.23 -12.66
N ILE A 31 -0.63 0.09 -11.35
CA ILE A 31 -1.87 0.57 -10.73
C ILE A 31 -1.98 2.08 -10.87
N HIS A 32 -0.92 2.84 -10.58
CA HIS A 32 -0.92 4.30 -10.73
C HIS A 32 -1.15 4.74 -12.19
N GLY A 33 -0.53 4.05 -13.16
CA GLY A 33 -0.77 4.29 -14.57
C GLY A 33 -2.21 3.98 -15.01
N ARG A 34 -2.88 3.05 -14.31
CA ARG A 34 -4.21 2.57 -14.65
C ARG A 34 -5.35 3.30 -13.94
N ASP A 35 -5.20 3.59 -12.65
CA ASP A 35 -6.18 4.23 -11.78
C ASP A 35 -5.47 5.18 -10.80
N PRO A 36 -5.16 6.42 -11.24
CA PRO A 36 -4.46 7.40 -10.40
C PRO A 36 -5.36 8.00 -9.30
N SER A 37 -6.64 7.59 -9.20
CA SER A 37 -7.61 8.21 -8.28
C SER A 37 -7.58 7.65 -6.86
N ARG A 38 -6.86 6.53 -6.63
CA ARG A 38 -6.82 5.80 -5.37
C ARG A 38 -5.38 5.49 -4.98
N PRO A 39 -4.98 5.70 -3.72
CA PRO A 39 -3.66 5.31 -3.25
C PRO A 39 -3.50 3.79 -3.19
N VAL A 40 -2.24 3.36 -3.29
CA VAL A 40 -1.79 1.99 -3.17
C VAL A 40 -1.19 1.76 -1.78
N HIS A 41 -1.59 0.68 -1.14
CA HIS A 41 -1.10 0.23 0.15
C HIS A 41 -0.42 -1.12 0.03
N TYR A 42 0.68 -1.32 0.75
CA TYR A 42 1.24 -2.63 0.99
C TYR A 42 2.06 -2.62 2.27
N GLU A 43 1.71 -3.53 3.19
CA GLU A 43 2.28 -3.56 4.53
C GLU A 43 3.75 -4.00 4.53
N GLY A 44 4.14 -4.90 3.62
CA GLY A 44 5.51 -5.40 3.52
C GLY A 44 6.51 -4.38 2.98
N ASP A 45 6.07 -3.18 2.58
CA ASP A 45 6.91 -2.05 2.20
C ASP A 45 7.18 -1.14 3.40
N TYR A 46 7.97 -1.63 4.36
CA TYR A 46 8.25 -0.92 5.62
C TYR A 46 8.92 0.45 5.43
N ALA A 47 9.66 0.65 4.34
CA ALA A 47 10.29 1.92 4.01
C ALA A 47 9.39 2.83 3.15
N CYS A 48 8.20 2.34 2.77
CA CYS A 48 7.23 3.08 1.98
C CYS A 48 7.84 3.60 0.66
N GLU A 49 8.66 2.77 0.02
CA GLU A 49 9.40 3.16 -1.19
C GLU A 49 8.50 3.25 -2.42
N TYR A 50 7.45 2.43 -2.47
CA TYR A 50 6.54 2.35 -3.61
C TYR A 50 5.08 2.38 -3.21
N SER A 51 4.75 2.23 -1.92
CA SER A 51 3.38 2.39 -1.42
C SER A 51 3.06 3.85 -1.07
N ASP A 52 1.83 4.29 -1.29
CA ASP A 52 1.37 5.64 -0.91
C ASP A 52 0.99 5.74 0.57
N VAL A 53 0.65 4.59 1.18
CA VAL A 53 0.26 4.48 2.59
C VAL A 53 1.12 3.43 3.25
N CYS A 54 1.91 3.87 4.23
CA CYS A 54 2.75 2.98 5.02
C CYS A 54 1.88 2.30 6.09
N GLY A 55 1.89 0.98 6.11
CA GLY A 55 1.14 0.16 7.05
C GLY A 55 2.08 -0.77 7.80
N MET A 56 1.77 -1.06 9.07
CA MET A 56 2.44 -2.08 9.84
C MET A 56 1.42 -2.83 10.69
N MET A 57 1.61 -4.14 10.85
CA MET A 57 0.70 -4.98 11.63
C MET A 57 1.25 -5.27 13.03
N TYR A 58 0.35 -5.24 14.03
CA TYR A 58 0.62 -5.63 15.43
C TYR A 58 1.74 -4.83 16.12
N VAL A 59 1.88 -3.56 15.75
CA VAL A 59 2.91 -2.66 16.29
C VAL A 59 2.62 -2.32 17.76
N PRO A 60 3.61 -2.44 18.65
CA PRO A 60 3.52 -1.93 20.02
C PRO A 60 3.14 -0.44 20.09
N HIS A 61 2.39 -0.04 21.12
CA HIS A 61 1.84 1.33 21.22
C HIS A 61 2.92 2.43 21.27
N ASP A 62 4.06 2.15 21.91
CA ASP A 62 5.22 3.04 21.94
C ASP A 62 5.76 3.30 20.53
N HIS A 63 5.92 2.24 19.72
CA HIS A 63 6.40 2.37 18.35
C HIS A 63 5.37 3.08 17.44
N VAL A 64 4.06 2.86 17.62
CA VAL A 64 3.03 3.62 16.88
C VAL A 64 3.15 5.12 17.16
N ALA A 65 3.47 5.52 18.40
CA ALA A 65 3.62 6.92 18.77
C ALA A 65 4.82 7.59 18.07
N GLU A 66 5.87 6.83 17.74
CA GLU A 66 7.06 7.33 17.03
C GLU A 66 6.78 7.59 15.53
N ILE A 67 5.88 6.82 14.91
CA ILE A 67 5.57 6.92 13.48
C ILE A 67 4.59 8.06 13.17
N GLY A 68 3.68 8.36 14.10
CA GLY A 68 2.59 9.33 13.89
C GLY A 68 2.96 10.80 14.11
N THR A 69 4.20 11.11 14.50
CA THR A 69 4.72 12.48 14.74
C THR A 69 5.51 13.01 13.56
#